data_AF-A0A2G5VYU4-F1
#
_entry.id   AF-A0A2G5VYU4-F1
#
_cell.length_a   1.000
_cell.length_b   1.000
_cell.length_c   1.000
_cell.angle_alpha   90.00
_cell.angle_beta   90.00
_cell.angle_gamma   90.00
#
_symmetry.space_group_name_H-M   'P 1'
#
loop_
_entity.id
_entity.type
_entity.pdbx_description
1 polymer ?
#
loop_
_entity_poly.entity_id
_entity_poly.type
_entity_poly.pdbx_seq_one_letter_code
_entity_poly.pdbx_strand_id
1 'polypeptide(L)'
;MTYEQLKENVQQVLDIWEQQQPELEKTYAVNDPRKLELIQPAIDKLEWLVEKSERLENPHTGKLHHALAPNNYEERIEFIKRQKSSHYALIQLTMLYDEMKKKAARLRVQQ
;
A
#
# COMPACT_ATOMS: atom_id res chain seq x y z
N MET A 1 16.62 -9.15 -1.57
CA MET A 1 16.38 -8.60 -0.23
C MET A 1 16.16 -9.78 0.69
N THR A 2 16.73 -9.77 1.90
CA THR A 2 16.49 -10.86 2.87
C THR A 2 15.11 -10.72 3.49
N TYR A 3 14.64 -11.79 4.13
CA TYR A 3 13.37 -11.76 4.86
C TYR A 3 13.37 -10.75 6.02
N GLU A 4 14.44 -10.67 6.81
CA GLU A 4 14.54 -9.69 7.90
C GLU A 4 14.53 -8.25 7.36
N GLN A 5 15.21 -7.97 6.24
CA GLN A 5 15.13 -6.67 5.58
C GLN A 5 13.71 -6.35 5.10
N LEU A 6 12.97 -7.34 4.58
CA LEU A 6 11.58 -7.15 4.17
C LEU A 6 10.71 -6.78 5.38
N LYS A 7 10.88 -7.49 6.50
CA LYS A 7 10.13 -7.27 7.73
C LYS A 7 10.38 -5.89 8.32
N GLU A 8 11.64 -5.45 8.35
CA GLU A 8 12.01 -4.09 8.76
C GLU A 8 11.35 -3.04 7.86
N ASN A 9 11.41 -3.23 6.53
CA ASN A 9 10.79 -2.33 5.57
C ASN A 9 9.26 -2.27 5.71
N VAL A 10 8.60 -3.41 5.94
CA VAL A 10 7.15 -3.47 6.21
C VAL A 10 6.84 -2.64 7.46
N GLN A 11 7.56 -2.87 8.56
CA GLN A 11 7.30 -2.15 9.81
C GLN A 11 7.49 -0.64 9.62
N GLN A 12 8.60 -0.23 8.99
CA GLN A 12 8.88 1.18 8.73
C GLN A 12 7.79 1.85 7.88
N VAL A 13 7.32 1.17 6.82
CA VAL A 13 6.26 1.71 5.96
C VAL A 13 4.93 1.81 6.70
N LEU A 14 4.60 0.84 7.55
CA LEU A 14 3.38 0.87 8.37
C LEU A 14 3.43 1.97 9.44
N ASP A 15 4.56 2.14 10.13
CA ASP A 15 4.72 3.19 11.14
C ASP A 15 4.56 4.58 10.52
N ILE A 16 5.16 4.79 9.36
CA ILE A 16 5.02 6.01 8.59
C ILE A 16 3.55 6.22 8.17
N TRP A 17 2.88 5.19 7.69
CA TRP A 17 1.48 5.28 7.27
C TRP A 17 0.58 5.64 8.46
N GLU A 18 0.75 4.99 9.60
CA GLU A 18 -0.01 5.28 10.83
C GLU A 18 0.18 6.74 11.29
N GLN A 19 1.34 7.34 11.05
CA GLN A 19 1.60 8.77 11.32
C GLN A 19 1.01 9.70 10.26
N GLN A 20 1.03 9.32 8.98
CA GLN A 20 0.63 10.15 7.84
C GLN A 20 -0.88 10.15 7.60
N GLN A 21 -1.53 9.01 7.82
CA GLN A 21 -2.95 8.78 7.53
C GLN A 21 -3.87 9.83 8.20
N PRO A 22 -3.73 10.18 9.49
CA PRO A 22 -4.63 11.14 10.13
C PRO A 22 -4.57 12.54 9.51
N GLU A 23 -3.39 13.01 9.09
CA GLU A 23 -3.27 14.30 8.42
C GLU A 23 -3.85 14.25 7.00
N LEU A 24 -3.66 13.13 6.30
CA LEU A 24 -4.26 12.91 5.01
C LEU A 24 -5.79 12.93 5.12
N GLU A 25 -6.37 12.20 6.07
CA GLU A 25 -7.82 12.21 6.35
C GLU A 25 -8.36 13.63 6.59
N LYS A 26 -7.68 14.43 7.40
CA LYS A 26 -8.06 15.83 7.64
C LYS A 26 -8.06 16.66 6.35
N THR A 27 -6.99 16.57 5.56
CA THR A 27 -6.88 17.34 4.31
C THR A 27 -7.95 16.94 3.29
N TYR A 28 -8.32 15.65 3.20
CA TYR A 28 -9.44 15.23 2.36
C TYR A 28 -10.80 15.70 2.91
N ALA A 29 -11.00 15.69 4.23
CA ALA A 29 -12.27 16.09 4.85
C ALA A 29 -12.60 17.58 4.60
N VAL A 30 -11.60 18.46 4.58
CA VAL A 30 -11.78 19.90 4.33
C VAL A 30 -11.47 20.32 2.90
N ASN A 31 -11.23 19.34 2.00
CA ASN A 31 -10.84 19.59 0.61
C ASN A 31 -9.58 20.48 0.46
N ASP A 32 -8.63 20.32 1.37
CA ASP A 32 -7.36 21.07 1.37
C ASP A 32 -6.51 20.67 0.14
N PRO A 33 -6.00 21.61 -0.66
CA PRO A 33 -5.12 21.33 -1.80
C PRO A 33 -3.88 20.50 -1.44
N ARG A 34 -3.36 20.62 -0.21
CA ARG A 34 -2.22 19.85 0.31
C ARG A 34 -2.43 18.34 0.25
N LYS A 35 -3.69 17.86 0.16
CA LYS A 35 -3.99 16.42 0.01
C LYS A 35 -3.28 15.78 -1.19
N LEU A 36 -3.08 16.54 -2.28
CA LEU A 36 -2.42 16.04 -3.48
C LEU A 36 -0.91 15.84 -3.26
N GLU A 37 -0.30 16.72 -2.47
CA GLU A 37 1.10 16.64 -2.08
C GLU A 37 1.32 15.52 -1.05
N LEU A 38 0.35 15.32 -0.15
CA LEU A 38 0.44 14.32 0.91
C LEU A 38 0.09 12.91 0.43
N ILE A 39 -0.81 12.73 -0.55
CA ILE A 39 -1.17 11.37 -1.00
C ILE A 39 -0.07 10.72 -1.83
N GLN A 40 0.69 11.49 -2.63
CA GLN A 40 1.70 10.93 -3.53
C GLN A 40 2.79 10.14 -2.78
N PRO A 41 3.41 10.66 -1.70
CA PRO A 41 4.38 9.89 -0.94
C PRO A 41 3.81 8.62 -0.31
N ALA A 42 2.53 8.60 0.05
CA ALA A 42 1.88 7.41 0.59
C ALA A 42 1.66 6.34 -0.49
N ILE A 43 1.35 6.74 -1.73
CA ILE A 43 1.30 5.85 -2.89
C ILE A 43 2.69 5.27 -3.16
N ASP A 44 3.71 6.13 -3.25
CA ASP A 44 5.07 5.72 -3.62
C ASP A 44 5.67 4.72 -2.62
N LYS A 45 5.43 4.91 -1.33
CA LYS A 45 5.91 3.99 -0.28
C LYS A 45 5.25 2.62 -0.37
N LEU A 46 3.95 2.57 -0.66
CA LEU A 46 3.23 1.31 -0.86
C LEU A 46 3.77 0.59 -2.10
N GLU A 47 3.91 1.30 -3.22
CA GLU A 47 4.44 0.76 -4.47
C GLU A 47 5.84 0.19 -4.30
N TRP A 48 6.72 0.97 -3.70
CA TRP A 48 8.07 0.53 -3.40
C TRP A 48 8.09 -0.75 -2.54
N LEU A 49 7.26 -0.84 -1.49
CA LEU A 49 7.23 -2.01 -0.63
C LEU A 49 6.73 -3.26 -1.36
N VAL A 50 5.67 -3.11 -2.18
CA VAL A 50 5.13 -4.20 -2.99
C VAL A 50 6.17 -4.70 -3.98
N GLU A 51 6.85 -3.80 -4.69
CA GLU A 51 7.89 -4.13 -5.67
C GLU A 51 9.09 -4.84 -5.04
N LYS A 52 9.44 -4.51 -3.78
CA LYS A 52 10.52 -5.16 -3.04
C LYS A 52 10.18 -6.58 -2.58
N SER A 53 8.90 -6.93 -2.50
CA SER A 53 8.50 -8.29 -2.15
C SER A 53 8.76 -9.26 -3.31
N GLU A 54 9.01 -10.53 -2.95
CA GLU A 54 9.23 -11.60 -3.93
C GLU A 54 8.02 -11.77 -4.87
N ARG A 55 8.26 -12.33 -6.05
CA ARG A 55 7.21 -12.68 -7.00
C ARG A 55 6.85 -14.15 -6.83
N LEU A 56 5.57 -14.41 -6.62
CA LEU A 56 4.99 -15.74 -6.48
C LEU A 56 4.07 -16.03 -7.66
N GLU A 57 4.06 -17.27 -8.12
CA GLU A 57 3.10 -17.73 -9.11
C GLU A 57 1.78 -18.06 -8.41
N ASN A 58 0.67 -17.55 -8.93
CA ASN A 58 -0.64 -17.94 -8.45
C ASN A 58 -0.97 -19.36 -8.96
N PRO A 59 -1.21 -20.34 -8.07
CA PRO A 59 -1.39 -21.75 -8.46
C PRO A 59 -2.64 -22.00 -9.31
N HIS A 60 -3.62 -21.07 -9.29
CA HIS A 60 -4.87 -21.21 -10.03
C HIS A 60 -4.86 -20.50 -11.38
N THR A 61 -4.07 -19.44 -11.54
CA THR A 61 -4.05 -18.63 -12.77
C THR A 61 -2.73 -18.70 -13.53
N GLY A 62 -1.67 -19.26 -12.93
CA GLY A 62 -0.31 -19.26 -13.47
C GLY A 62 0.33 -17.87 -13.57
N LYS A 63 -0.32 -16.83 -13.01
CA LYS A 63 0.16 -15.45 -13.10
C LYS A 63 1.12 -15.14 -11.95
N LEU A 64 2.24 -14.52 -12.28
CA LEU A 64 3.17 -13.96 -11.30
C LEU A 64 2.55 -12.73 -10.62
N HIS A 65 2.69 -12.64 -9.31
CA HIS A 65 2.28 -11.49 -8.52
C HIS A 65 3.25 -11.27 -7.35
N HIS A 66 3.35 -10.05 -6.87
CA HIS A 66 4.16 -9.74 -5.69
C HIS A 66 3.51 -10.30 -4.42
N ALA A 67 4.29 -10.93 -3.55
CA ALA A 67 3.80 -11.60 -2.33
C ALA A 67 3.03 -10.64 -1.41
N LEU A 68 3.45 -9.37 -1.35
CA LEU A 68 2.78 -8.33 -0.59
C LEU A 68 1.70 -7.56 -1.36
N ALA A 69 1.51 -7.81 -2.67
CA ALA A 69 0.51 -7.09 -3.46
C ALA A 69 -0.90 -7.34 -2.91
N PRO A 70 -1.66 -6.29 -2.54
CA PRO A 70 -3.08 -6.36 -2.23
C PRO A 70 -3.94 -6.98 -3.36
N ASN A 71 -5.21 -7.21 -3.10
CA ASN A 71 -6.11 -7.72 -4.13
C ASN A 71 -6.42 -6.61 -5.15
N ASN A 72 -6.43 -6.97 -6.44
CA ASN A 72 -6.63 -6.06 -7.58
C ASN A 72 -5.69 -4.84 -7.52
N TYR A 73 -4.45 -5.06 -7.07
CA TYR A 73 -3.52 -4.00 -6.74
C TYR A 73 -3.28 -3.01 -7.88
N GLU A 74 -2.98 -3.51 -9.08
CA GLU A 74 -2.67 -2.68 -10.26
C GLU A 74 -3.85 -1.76 -10.62
N GLU A 75 -5.06 -2.31 -10.71
CA GLU A 75 -6.27 -1.54 -11.04
C GLU A 75 -6.57 -0.48 -9.97
N ARG A 76 -6.40 -0.84 -8.69
CA ARG A 76 -6.69 0.07 -7.57
C ARG A 76 -5.65 1.17 -7.44
N ILE A 77 -4.36 0.87 -7.62
CA ILE A 77 -3.32 1.89 -7.56
C ILE A 77 -3.43 2.86 -8.75
N GLU A 78 -3.78 2.37 -9.94
CA GLU A 78 -4.09 3.22 -11.09
C GLU A 78 -5.30 4.10 -10.83
N PHE A 79 -6.37 3.56 -10.27
CA PHE A 79 -7.55 4.34 -9.88
C PHE A 79 -7.18 5.48 -8.92
N ILE A 80 -6.44 5.18 -7.86
CA ILE A 80 -5.97 6.17 -6.87
C ILE A 80 -5.14 7.25 -7.56
N LYS A 81 -4.21 6.87 -8.44
CA LYS A 81 -3.36 7.81 -9.18
C LYS A 81 -4.14 8.72 -10.12
N ARG A 82 -5.21 8.23 -10.76
CA ARG A 82 -6.08 9.02 -11.64
C ARG A 82 -7.06 9.91 -10.85
N GLN A 83 -7.45 9.49 -9.66
CA GLN A 83 -8.51 10.12 -8.85
C GLN A 83 -7.99 10.72 -7.54
N LYS A 84 -6.72 11.16 -7.49
CA LYS A 84 -6.07 11.64 -6.25
C LYS A 84 -6.87 12.73 -5.52
N SER A 85 -7.65 13.57 -6.21
CA SER A 85 -8.45 14.60 -5.55
C SER A 85 -9.68 14.07 -4.82
N SER A 86 -10.13 12.86 -5.17
CA SER A 86 -11.35 12.23 -4.66
C SER A 86 -11.13 11.60 -3.29
N HIS A 87 -12.10 11.75 -2.37
CA HIS A 87 -12.08 11.07 -1.08
C HIS A 87 -12.03 9.53 -1.24
N TYR A 88 -12.56 9.00 -2.35
CA TYR A 88 -12.45 7.57 -2.67
C TYR A 88 -11.02 7.10 -2.88
N ALA A 89 -10.10 7.96 -3.35
CA ALA A 89 -8.70 7.59 -3.48
C ALA A 89 -8.04 7.33 -2.12
N LEU A 90 -8.37 8.14 -1.11
CA LEU A 90 -7.92 7.93 0.27
C LEU A 90 -8.48 6.61 0.86
N ILE A 91 -9.78 6.35 0.68
CA ILE A 91 -10.41 5.11 1.14
C ILE A 91 -9.72 3.90 0.50
N GLN A 92 -9.55 3.92 -0.82
CA GLN A 92 -8.90 2.83 -1.55
C GLN A 92 -7.45 2.63 -1.08
N LEU A 93 -6.70 3.71 -0.88
CA LEU A 93 -5.32 3.63 -0.39
C LEU A 93 -5.24 3.01 1.00
N THR A 94 -6.12 3.43 1.92
CA THR A 94 -6.21 2.89 3.28
C THR A 94 -6.48 1.38 3.26
N MET A 95 -7.43 0.94 2.44
CA MET A 95 -7.72 -0.48 2.27
C MET A 95 -6.54 -1.26 1.70
N LEU A 96 -5.76 -0.69 0.78
CA LEU A 96 -4.56 -1.34 0.25
C LEU A 96 -3.49 -1.53 1.34
N TYR A 97 -3.27 -0.53 2.21
CA TYR A 97 -2.38 -0.65 3.36
C TYR A 97 -2.84 -1.75 4.33
N ASP A 98 -4.13 -1.82 4.65
CA ASP A 98 -4.69 -2.86 5.51
C ASP A 98 -4.53 -4.27 4.93
N GLU A 99 -4.77 -4.43 3.63
CA GLU A 99 -4.60 -5.70 2.94
C GLU A 99 -3.13 -6.12 2.89
N MET A 100 -2.22 -5.17 2.62
CA MET A 100 -0.77 -5.39 2.65
C MET A 100 -0.31 -5.81 4.05
N LYS A 101 -0.75 -5.11 5.12
CA LYS A 101 -0.48 -5.47 6.53
C LYS A 101 -0.91 -6.89 6.85
N LYS A 102 -2.11 -7.30 6.41
CA LYS A 102 -2.62 -8.68 6.57
C LYS A 102 -1.79 -9.70 5.80
N LYS A 103 -1.34 -9.38 4.59
CA LYS A 103 -0.45 -10.25 3.80
C LYS A 103 0.91 -10.42 4.46
N ALA A 104 1.53 -9.33 4.90
CA ALA A 104 2.80 -9.37 5.61
C ALA A 104 2.71 -10.20 6.91
N ALA A 105 1.63 -10.04 7.67
CA ALA A 105 1.39 -10.84 8.87
C ALA A 105 1.28 -12.35 8.57
N ARG A 106 0.63 -12.73 7.46
CA ARG A 106 0.55 -14.13 7.03
C ARG A 106 1.91 -14.68 6.61
N LEU A 107 2.69 -13.93 5.83
CA LEU A 107 4.04 -14.34 5.44
C LEU A 107 4.93 -14.60 6.65
N ARG A 108 4.78 -13.80 7.73
CA ARG A 108 5.50 -14.01 8.99
C ARG A 108 5.13 -15.28 9.75
N VAL A 109 3.92 -15.82 9.57
CA VAL A 109 3.50 -17.07 10.21
C VAL A 109 3.94 -18.29 9.39
N GLN A 110 4.18 -18.12 8.09
CA GLN A 110 4.57 -19.20 7.17
C GLN A 110 6.08 -19.47 7.12
N GLN A 111 6.90 -18.60 7.73
CA GLN A 111 8.36 -18.73 7.85
C GLN A 111 8.76 -19.00 9.29
#